data_AF-A0A7S1SJY9-F1
#
_entry.id   AF-A0A7S1SJY9-F1
#
_cell.length_a   1.000
_cell.length_b   1.000
_cell.length_c   1.000
_cell.angle_alpha   90.00
_cell.angle_beta   90.00
_cell.angle_gamma   90.00
#
_symmetry.space_group_name_H-M   'P 1'
#
loop_
_entity.id
_entity.type
_entity.pdbx_description
1 polymer ?
#
loop_
_entity_poly.entity_id
_entity_poly.type
_entity_poly.pdbx_seq_one_letter_code
_entity_poly.pdbx_strand_id
1 'polypeptide(L)'
;VKAEEFDFFHELIAHEEITRIGCPGFQDGLGSGMVIGLPPVLHFGTKELAAKIVPEVLLGKKRICLAISEPHAGSDVAGLQTTAVKSPCGQYYIVNGAKKWITNG
;
A
#
# COMPACT_ATOMS: atom_id res chain seq x y z
N VAL A 1 -11.36 1.52 -23.39
CA VAL A 1 -10.67 0.29 -22.99
C VAL A 1 -11.62 -0.45 -22.06
N LYS A 2 -12.01 -1.68 -22.39
CA LYS A 2 -12.81 -2.47 -21.46
C LYS A 2 -11.93 -2.88 -20.28
N ALA A 3 -12.51 -3.22 -19.13
CA ALA A 3 -11.74 -3.56 -17.94
C ALA A 3 -10.80 -4.76 -18.18
N GLU A 4 -11.23 -5.71 -19.01
CA GLU A 4 -10.49 -6.93 -19.34
C GLU A 4 -9.31 -6.68 -20.29
N GLU A 5 -9.30 -5.52 -20.95
CA GLU A 5 -8.26 -5.09 -21.90
C GLU A 5 -7.24 -4.16 -21.22
N PHE A 6 -7.46 -3.80 -19.95
CA PHE A 6 -6.57 -2.94 -19.19
C PHE A 6 -5.31 -3.70 -18.79
N ASP A 7 -4.15 -3.16 -19.13
CA ASP A 7 -2.84 -3.75 -18.85
C ASP A 7 -1.86 -2.70 -18.31
N PHE A 8 -0.61 -3.10 -18.12
CA PHE A 8 0.43 -2.23 -17.58
C PHE A 8 0.79 -1.05 -18.49
N PHE A 9 0.55 -1.12 -19.80
CA PHE A 9 0.77 0.04 -20.68
C PHE A 9 -0.30 1.10 -20.47
N HIS A 10 -1.54 0.70 -20.21
CA HIS A 10 -2.61 1.64 -19.85
C HIS A 10 -2.32 2.32 -18.51
N GLU A 11 -1.85 1.57 -17.51
CA GLU A 11 -1.42 2.12 -16.22
C GLU A 11 -0.26 3.12 -16.40
N LEU A 12 0.74 2.76 -17.20
CA LEU A 12 1.89 3.62 -17.51
C LEU A 12 1.44 4.96 -18.11
N ILE A 13 0.60 4.92 -19.14
CA ILE A 13 0.07 6.14 -19.79
C ILE A 13 -0.73 6.96 -18.79
N ALA A 14 -1.58 6.34 -17.97
CA ALA A 14 -2.34 7.05 -16.95
C ALA A 14 -1.44 7.76 -15.94
N HIS A 15 -0.38 7.10 -15.46
CA HIS A 15 0.61 7.72 -14.59
C HIS A 15 1.33 8.88 -15.26
N GLU A 16 1.77 8.72 -16.52
CA GLU A 16 2.42 9.80 -17.27
C GLU A 16 1.51 11.03 -17.37
N GLU A 17 0.25 10.85 -17.79
CA GLU A 17 -0.70 11.96 -17.93
C GLU A 17 -1.02 12.66 -16.60
N ILE A 18 -1.11 11.91 -15.49
CA ILE A 18 -1.31 12.51 -14.16
C ILE A 18 -0.09 13.34 -13.74
N THR A 19 1.14 12.86 -14.01
CA THR A 19 2.36 13.59 -13.64
C THR A 19 2.52 14.91 -14.40
N ARG A 20 1.94 15.05 -15.60
CA ARG A 20 1.96 16.30 -16.40
C ARG A 20 1.32 17.49 -15.69
N ILE A 21 0.48 17.25 -14.68
CA ILE A 21 -0.13 18.30 -13.85
C ILE A 21 0.93 19.06 -13.04
N GLY A 22 2.11 18.47 -12.79
CA GLY A 22 3.20 19.12 -12.06
C GLY A 22 2.96 19.24 -10.54
N CYS A 23 2.00 18.47 -10.01
CA CYS A 23 1.61 18.49 -8.59
C CYS A 23 1.84 17.12 -7.92
N PRO A 24 3.10 16.66 -7.78
CA PRO A 24 3.42 15.30 -7.34
C PRO A 24 2.86 14.96 -5.95
N GLY A 25 2.87 15.90 -5.01
CA GLY A 25 2.31 15.66 -3.67
C GLY A 25 0.80 15.39 -3.66
N PHE A 26 0.05 16.00 -4.58
CA PHE A 26 -1.38 15.73 -4.73
C PHE A 26 -1.62 14.35 -5.33
N GLN A 27 -0.85 13.98 -6.37
CA GLN A 27 -0.89 12.65 -6.97
C GLN A 27 -0.56 11.57 -5.95
N ASP A 28 0.55 11.72 -5.21
CA ASP A 28 1.00 10.72 -4.25
C ASP A 28 0.04 10.55 -3.08
N GLY A 29 -0.54 11.66 -2.61
CA GLY A 29 -1.55 11.65 -1.54
C GLY A 29 -2.88 11.00 -1.93
N LEU A 30 -3.24 11.02 -3.22
CA LEU A 30 -4.48 10.42 -3.72
C LEU A 30 -4.33 8.94 -4.08
N GLY A 31 -3.30 8.61 -4.87
CA GLY A 31 -3.23 7.33 -5.57
C GLY A 31 -2.07 6.44 -5.13
N SER A 32 -0.89 6.99 -4.90
CA SER A 32 0.33 6.18 -4.78
C SER A 32 0.27 5.18 -3.62
N GLY A 33 -0.31 5.55 -2.47
CA GLY A 33 -0.53 4.62 -1.36
C GLY A 33 -1.43 3.43 -1.71
N MET A 34 -2.45 3.63 -2.55
CA MET A 34 -3.32 2.57 -3.06
C MET A 34 -2.59 1.65 -4.02
N VAL A 35 -1.85 2.23 -4.98
CA VAL A 35 -1.11 1.49 -6.02
C VAL A 35 -0.10 0.52 -5.39
N ILE A 36 0.57 0.90 -4.31
CA ILE A 36 1.56 0.03 -3.64
C ILE A 36 0.98 -0.78 -2.45
N GLY A 37 -0.04 -0.25 -1.76
CA GLY A 37 -0.55 -0.83 -0.52
C GLY A 37 -1.69 -1.84 -0.71
N LEU A 38 -2.49 -1.71 -1.77
CA LEU A 38 -3.60 -2.62 -2.05
C LEU A 38 -3.19 -3.96 -2.68
N PRO A 39 -2.15 -4.05 -3.55
CA PRO A 39 -1.75 -5.32 -4.15
C PRO A 39 -1.42 -6.43 -3.14
N PRO A 40 -0.71 -6.19 -2.01
CA PRO A 40 -0.48 -7.24 -1.02
C PRO A 40 -1.77 -7.84 -0.44
N VAL A 41 -2.81 -7.01 -0.26
CA VAL A 41 -4.14 -7.47 0.22
C VAL A 41 -4.81 -8.33 -0.84
N LEU A 42 -4.76 -7.94 -2.11
CA LEU A 42 -5.36 -8.67 -3.23
C LEU A 42 -4.68 -10.03 -3.49
N HIS A 43 -3.36 -10.08 -3.39
CA HIS A 43 -2.58 -11.26 -3.75
C HIS A 43 -2.36 -12.24 -2.59
N PHE A 44 -2.24 -11.73 -1.36
CA PHE A 44 -1.87 -12.54 -0.19
C PHE A 44 -2.88 -12.50 0.96
N GLY A 45 -3.89 -11.63 0.88
CA GLY A 45 -4.97 -11.57 1.86
C GLY A 45 -5.94 -12.74 1.73
N THR A 46 -6.64 -13.06 2.82
CA THR A 46 -7.77 -14.00 2.74
C THR A 46 -8.93 -13.39 1.94
N LYS A 47 -9.83 -14.23 1.43
CA LYS A 47 -11.02 -13.73 0.70
C LYS A 47 -11.86 -12.79 1.55
N GLU A 48 -11.97 -13.06 2.85
CA GLU A 48 -12.71 -12.24 3.81
C GLU A 48 -12.02 -10.89 4.03
N LEU A 49 -10.68 -10.88 4.10
CA LEU A 49 -9.90 -9.65 4.24
C LEU A 49 -10.02 -8.78 2.98
N ALA A 50 -9.88 -9.39 1.80
CA ALA A 50 -10.01 -8.70 0.52
C ALA A 50 -11.42 -8.13 0.33
N ALA A 51 -12.46 -8.92 0.61
CA ALA A 51 -13.86 -8.48 0.52
C ALA A 51 -14.18 -7.29 1.45
N LYS A 52 -13.49 -7.20 2.59
CA LYS A 52 -13.62 -6.08 3.53
C LYS A 52 -12.86 -4.84 3.09
N ILE A 53 -11.59 -4.98 2.68
CA ILE A 53 -10.67 -3.84 2.47
C ILE A 53 -10.82 -3.26 1.06
N VAL A 54 -10.87 -4.10 0.02
CA VAL A 54 -10.78 -3.65 -1.38
C VAL A 54 -11.89 -2.66 -1.73
N PRO A 55 -13.17 -2.90 -1.42
CA PRO A 55 -14.22 -1.93 -1.75
C PRO A 55 -14.07 -0.61 -0.99
N GLU A 56 -13.61 -0.63 0.27
CA GLU A 56 -13.43 0.59 1.06
C GLU A 56 -12.31 1.48 0.49
N VAL A 57 -11.24 0.87 -0.01
CA VAL A 57 -10.11 1.58 -0.62
C VAL A 57 -10.48 2.11 -2.01
N LEU A 58 -11.05 1.27 -2.88
CA LEU A 58 -11.42 1.67 -4.25
C LEU A 58 -12.52 2.73 -4.30
N LEU A 59 -13.43 2.74 -3.32
CA LEU A 59 -14.45 3.79 -3.17
C LEU A 59 -13.92 5.06 -2.47
N GLY A 60 -12.64 5.10 -2.12
CA GLY A 60 -12.03 6.24 -1.42
C GLY A 60 -12.52 6.47 0.00
N LYS A 61 -13.23 5.50 0.60
CA LYS A 61 -13.76 5.59 1.99
C LYS A 61 -12.64 5.45 3.01
N LYS A 62 -11.60 4.69 2.67
CA LYS A 62 -10.39 4.54 3.48
C LYS A 62 -9.15 4.68 2.61
N ARG A 63 -8.08 5.20 3.20
CA ARG A 63 -6.75 5.21 2.59
C ARG A 63 -5.97 3.99 3.05
N ILE A 64 -5.03 3.56 2.22
CA ILE A 64 -4.09 2.49 2.51
C ILE A 64 -2.67 2.97 2.18
N CYS A 65 -1.69 2.36 2.84
CA CYS A 65 -0.28 2.65 2.68
C CYS A 65 0.54 1.36 2.72
N LEU A 66 1.79 1.41 2.25
CA LEU A 66 2.77 0.33 2.34
C LEU A 66 3.87 0.73 3.32
N ALA A 67 3.83 0.16 4.53
CA ALA A 67 4.70 0.54 5.63
C ALA A 67 5.97 -0.35 5.71
N ILE A 68 6.86 -0.24 4.72
CA ILE A 68 8.11 -1.02 4.68
C ILE A 68 9.26 -0.25 5.35
N SER A 69 9.69 0.86 4.73
CA SER A 69 10.91 1.60 5.10
C SER A 69 10.95 2.04 6.56
N GLU A 70 12.14 1.98 7.15
CA GLU A 70 12.45 2.31 8.54
C GLU A 70 13.56 3.37 8.61
N PRO A 71 13.78 4.00 9.78
CA PRO A 71 14.88 4.95 9.95
C PRO A 71 16.27 4.41 9.57
N HIS A 72 16.47 3.09 9.70
CA HIS A 72 17.76 2.42 9.48
C HIS A 72 17.78 1.51 8.25
N ALA A 73 16.63 1.27 7.60
CA ALA A 73 16.51 0.30 6.51
C ALA A 73 15.58 0.83 5.40
N GLY A 74 16.12 0.91 4.19
CA GLY A 74 15.40 1.30 2.97
C GLY A 74 15.60 0.23 1.89
N SER A 75 16.67 0.35 1.11
CA SER A 75 17.03 -0.65 0.08
C SER A 75 17.31 -2.04 0.66
N ASP A 76 17.90 -2.11 1.87
CA ASP A 76 18.06 -3.36 2.61
C ASP A 76 16.80 -3.68 3.42
N VAL A 77 15.79 -4.24 2.75
CA VAL A 77 14.53 -4.65 3.37
C VAL A 77 14.71 -5.84 4.32
N ALA A 78 15.78 -6.63 4.17
CA ALA A 78 16.05 -7.73 5.10
C ALA A 78 16.54 -7.22 6.47
N GLY A 79 17.11 -6.01 6.51
CA GLY A 79 17.60 -5.34 7.73
C GLY A 79 16.54 -4.63 8.58
N LEU A 80 15.23 -4.85 8.33
CA LEU A 80 14.16 -4.25 9.14
C LEU A 80 14.20 -4.72 10.60
N GLN A 81 13.87 -3.80 11.52
CA GLN A 81 13.91 -4.01 12.97
C GLN A 81 12.54 -4.02 13.62
N THR A 82 11.48 -3.61 12.91
CA THR A 82 10.10 -3.76 13.44
C THR A 82 9.82 -5.22 13.75
N THR A 83 9.33 -5.48 14.95
CA THR A 83 9.04 -6.83 15.44
C THR A 83 7.54 -7.07 15.49
N ALA A 84 7.14 -8.34 15.34
CA ALA A 84 5.79 -8.81 15.57
C ALA A 84 5.84 -10.03 16.49
N VAL A 85 5.42 -9.88 17.74
CA VAL A 85 5.45 -10.94 18.75
C VAL A 85 4.03 -11.41 19.04
N LYS A 86 3.79 -12.72 18.99
CA LYS A 86 2.46 -13.28 19.28
C LYS A 86 2.07 -12.99 20.73
N SER A 87 0.85 -12.53 20.95
CA SER A 87 0.38 -12.17 22.30
C SER A 87 0.26 -13.39 23.21
N PRO A 88 0.28 -13.21 24.55
CA PRO A 88 0.16 -14.33 25.49
C PRO A 88 -1.11 -15.18 25.32
N CYS A 89 -2.22 -14.58 24.86
CA CYS A 89 -3.46 -15.31 24.58
C CYS A 89 -3.49 -15.98 23.19
N GLY A 90 -2.48 -15.73 22.36
CA GLY A 90 -2.33 -16.32 21.03
C GLY A 90 -3.28 -15.78 19.95
N GLN A 91 -4.09 -14.75 20.25
CA GLN A 91 -5.14 -14.25 19.35
C GLN A 91 -4.71 -13.09 18.44
N TYR A 92 -3.60 -12.41 18.76
CA TYR A 92 -3.10 -11.26 17.99
C TYR A 92 -1.58 -11.17 18.07
N TYR A 93 -0.99 -10.28 17.28
CA TYR A 93 0.42 -9.93 17.36
C TYR A 93 0.58 -8.53 17.93
N ILE A 94 1.57 -8.35 18.79
CA ILE A 94 2.05 -7.06 19.28
C ILE A 94 3.14 -6.63 18.31
N VAL A 95 2.88 -5.57 17.55
CA VAL A 95 3.81 -5.02 16.56
C VAL A 95 4.48 -3.78 17.14
N ASN A 96 5.81 -3.75 17.19
CA ASN A 96 6.59 -2.63 17.73
C ASN A 96 7.75 -2.27 16.80
N GLY A 97 7.87 -0.99 16.49
CA GLY A 97 8.92 -0.44 15.63
C GLY A 97 8.59 0.98 15.19
N ALA A 98 9.39 1.52 14.28
CA ALA A 98 9.17 2.83 13.67
C ALA A 98 9.27 2.71 12.16
N LYS A 99 8.35 3.35 11.44
CA LYS A 99 8.34 3.42 9.98
C LYS A 99 8.68 4.84 9.52
N LYS A 100 9.27 4.97 8.34
CA LYS A 100 9.77 6.25 7.83
C LYS A 100 9.43 6.43 6.36
N TRP A 101 9.00 7.66 6.02
CA TRP A 101 8.63 8.05 4.65
C TRP A 101 7.50 7.20 4.07
N ILE A 102 6.45 6.99 4.85
CA ILE A 102 5.30 6.20 4.41
C ILE A 102 4.31 7.12 3.70
N THR A 103 4.19 6.96 2.38
CA THR A 103 3.13 7.63 1.62
C THR A 103 1.77 7.19 2.16
N ASN A 104 0.94 8.15 2.55
CA ASN A 104 -0.35 7.95 3.23
C ASN A 104 -0.30 7.27 4.61
N GLY A 105 0.86 7.28 5.29
CA GLY A 105 1.04 6.71 6.63
C GLY A 105 1.18 7.73 7.75
#